data_AF-A0A920EB28-F1
#
_entry.id   AF-A0A920EB28-F1
#
_cell.length_a   1.000
_cell.length_b   1.000
_cell.length_c   1.000
_cell.angle_alpha   90.00
_cell.angle_beta   90.00
_cell.angle_gamma   90.00
#
_symmetry.space_group_name_H-M   'P 1'
#
loop_
_entity.id
_entity.type
_entity.pdbx_description
1 polymer ?
#
loop_
_entity_poly.entity_id
_entity_poly.type
_entity_poly.pdbx_seq_one_letter_code
_entity_poly.pdbx_strand_id
1 'polypeptide(L)' 'MPDPDLVIRTSGEQRLSNFLLWQSAYSEFLFLKEMWPDFNKKTSIERLENIKQRSKIRRSMTKYHRTEGIVLEHTN' A
#
# COMPACT_ATOMS: atom_id res chain seq x y z
N MET A 1 7.19 -9.90 -14.00
CA MET A 1 7.46 -9.56 -12.59
C MET A 1 6.13 -9.09 -12.00
N PRO A 2 5.67 -9.63 -10.85
CA PRO A 2 4.39 -9.23 -10.28
C PRO A 2 4.43 -7.80 -9.74
N ASP A 3 3.28 -7.12 -9.75
CA ASP A 3 3.14 -5.79 -9.16
C ASP A 3 3.28 -5.85 -7.63
N PRO A 4 3.96 -4.87 -7.00
CA PRO A 4 4.11 -4.83 -5.55
C PRO A 4 2.76 -4.63 -4.85
N ASP A 5 2.46 -5.43 -3.84
CA ASP A 5 1.33 -5.16 -2.94
C ASP A 5 1.65 -4.04 -1.93
N LEU A 6 2.93 -3.80 -1.62
CA LEU A 6 3.40 -2.84 -0.62
C LEU A 6 4.70 -2.16 -1.06
N VAL A 7 4.74 -0.83 -0.92
CA VAL A 7 5.92 0.01 -1.11
C VAL A 7 6.26 0.68 0.21
N ILE A 8 7.49 0.44 0.70
CA ILE A 8 8.01 1.06 1.93
C ILE A 8 9.00 2.15 1.56
N ARG A 9 8.81 3.35 2.11
CA ARG A 9 9.69 4.51 1.96
C ARG A 9 10.18 4.94 3.34
N THR A 10 11.50 4.94 3.53
CA THR A 10 12.18 5.44 4.73
C THR A 10 12.63 6.89 4.52
N SER A 11 13.31 7.48 5.50
CA SER A 11 13.85 8.86 5.46
C SER A 11 12.83 10.00 5.62
N GLY A 12 11.59 9.70 6.00
CA GLY A 12 10.57 10.71 6.32
C GLY A 12 9.95 11.44 5.12
N GLU A 13 10.31 11.06 3.90
CA GLU A 13 9.83 11.72 2.69
C GLU A 13 8.52 11.10 2.20
N GLN A 14 7.46 11.91 2.09
CA GLN A 14 6.16 11.48 1.56
C GLN A 14 6.08 11.71 0.04
N ARG A 15 6.95 11.05 -0.71
CA ARG A 15 6.94 11.08 -2.18
C ARG A 15 7.44 9.79 -2.79
N LEU A 16 7.04 9.54 -4.03
CA LEU A 16 7.50 8.39 -4.82
C LEU A 16 8.76 8.70 -5.64
N SER A 17 9.09 9.97 -5.89
CA SER A 17 10.29 10.36 -6.65
C SER A 17 10.42 9.61 -7.98
N ASN A 18 9.30 9.43 -8.70
CA ASN A 18 9.24 8.67 -9.97
C ASN A 18 9.59 7.18 -9.86
N PHE A 19 9.41 6.56 -8.68
CA PHE A 19 9.67 5.14 -8.47
C PHE A 19 8.39 4.31 -8.67
N LEU A 20 8.43 3.37 -9.61
CA LEU A 20 7.38 2.37 -9.87
C LEU A 20 5.96 2.94 -9.98
N LEU A 21 5.77 4.07 -10.67
CA LEU A 21 4.48 4.76 -10.72
C LEU A 21 3.32 3.85 -11.17
N TRP A 22 3.55 3.08 -12.23
CA TRP A 22 2.54 2.18 -12.78
C TRP A 22 2.36 0.92 -11.94
N GLN A 23 3.47 0.27 -11.60
CA GLN A 23 3.44 -0.97 -10.82
C GLN A 23 2.91 -0.74 -9.40
N SER A 24 3.07 0.47 -8.86
CA SER A 24 2.59 0.83 -7.52
C SER A 24 1.22 1.51 -7.48
N ALA A 25 0.51 1.58 -8.62
CA ALA A 25 -0.81 2.22 -8.69
C ALA A 25 -1.82 1.64 -7.68
N TYR A 26 -1.70 0.36 -7.35
CA TYR A 26 -2.56 -0.34 -6.39
C TYR A 26 -1.82 -0.80 -5.12
N SER A 27 -0.55 -0.44 -4.97
CA SER A 27 0.22 -0.77 -3.78
C SER A 27 -0.28 -0.01 -2.56
N GLU A 28 -0.07 -0.60 -1.39
CA GLU A 28 -0.07 0.16 -0.15
C GLU A 28 1.24 0.92 0.02
N PHE A 29 1.18 2.12 0.56
CA PHE A 29 2.37 2.93 0.84
C PHE A 29 2.58 3.04 2.34
N LEU A 30 3.77 2.67 2.79
CA LEU A 30 4.24 2.90 4.15
C LEU A 30 5.38 3.91 4.13
N PHE A 31 5.13 5.10 4.67
CA PHE A 31 6.16 6.11 4.87
C PHE A 31 6.66 6.08 6.32
N LEU A 32 7.96 5.87 6.49
CA LEU A 32 8.66 5.77 7.76
C LEU A 32 9.58 6.98 7.93
N LYS A 33 9.59 7.55 9.13
CA LYS A 33 10.52 8.63 9.51
C LYS A 33 11.95 8.14 9.75
N GLU A 34 12.11 6.86 10.07
CA GLU A 34 13.42 6.24 10.30
C GLU A 34 14.25 6.21 9.02
N MET A 35 15.56 6.35 9.17
CA MET A 35 16.48 6.21 8.04
C MET A 35 16.65 4.72 7.68
N TRP A 36 17.04 4.45 6.43
CA TRP A 36 17.27 3.08 5.97
C TRP A 36 18.28 2.29 6.82
N PRO A 37 19.44 2.86 7.24
CA PRO A 37 20.40 2.13 8.07
C PRO A 37 19.85 1.72 9.44
N ASP A 38 18.89 2.48 9.97
CA ASP A 38 18.27 2.24 11.28
C ASP A 38 17.06 1.30 11.19
N PHE A 39 16.67 0.91 9.97
CA PHE A 39 15.54 0.02 9.73
C PHE A 39 15.87 -1.41 10.17
N ASN A 40 15.71 -1.67 11.47
CA ASN A 40 15.99 -2.96 12.08
C ASN A 40 14.85 -3.98 11.85
N LYS A 41 15.21 -5.21 11.49
CA LYS A 41 14.33 -6.35 11.18
C LYS A 41 13.22 -6.58 12.22
N LYS A 42 13.49 -6.35 13.51
CA LYS A 42 12.49 -6.56 14.58
C LYS A 42 11.35 -5.53 14.49
N THR A 43 11.69 -4.25 14.36
CA THR A 43 10.71 -3.17 14.20
C THR A 43 9.98 -3.24 12.85
N SER A 44 10.63 -3.80 11.83
CA SER A 44 10.02 -4.04 10.52
C SER A 44 8.87 -5.06 10.59
N ILE A 45 8.99 -6.13 11.39
CA ILE A 45 7.99 -7.21 11.45
C ILE A 45 6.66 -6.73 12.02
N GLU A 46 6.68 -6.07 13.18
CA GLU A 46 5.45 -5.56 13.83
C GLU A 46 4.71 -4.55 12.92
N ARG A 47 5.46 -3.74 12.16
CA ARG A 47 4.89 -2.78 11.21
C ARG A 47 4.31 -3.47 9.98
N LEU A 48 4.98 -4.50 9.47
CA LEU A 48 4.46 -5.32 8.37
C LEU A 48 3.18 -6.06 8.76
N GLU A 49 3.08 -6.55 10.00
CA GLU A 49 1.87 -7.19 10.52
C GLU A 49 0.69 -6.20 10.61
N ASN A 50 0.94 -4.98 11.09
CA ASN A 50 -0.07 -3.92 11.10
C ASN A 50 -0.58 -3.59 9.69
N ILE A 51 0.31 -3.54 8.69
CA ILE A 51 -0.06 -3.31 7.30
C ILE A 51 -0.87 -4.48 6.74
N LYS A 52 -0.45 -5.73 6.99
CA LYS A 52 -1.20 -6.92 6.59
C LYS A 52 -2.62 -6.92 7.18
N GLN A 53 -2.79 -6.48 8.42
CA GLN A 53 -4.10 -6.39 9.03
C GLN A 53 -4.96 -5.30 8.38
N ARG A 54 -4.39 -4.13 8.10
CA ARG A 54 -5.06 -3.03 7.37
C ARG A 54 -5.45 -3.44 5.96
N SER A 55 -4.55 -4.11 5.24
CA SER A 55 -4.81 -4.59 3.88
C SER A 55 -5.91 -5.64 3.84
N LYS A 56 -5.99 -6.52 4.85
CA LYS A 56 -7.08 -7.49 5.01
C LYS A 56 -8.42 -6.80 5.28
N ILE A 57 -8.47 -5.80 6.16
CA ILE A 57 -9.68 -5.00 6.42
C ILE A 57 -10.11 -4.27 5.15
N ARG A 58 -9.17 -3.63 4.44
CA ARG A 58 -9.46 -2.93 3.17
C ARG A 58 -9.92 -3.89 2.09
N ARG A 59 -9.28 -5.04 1.87
CA ARG A 59 -9.72 -6.07 0.89
C ARG A 59 -11.10 -6.62 1.25
N SER A 60 -11.41 -6.76 2.54
CA SER A 60 -12.76 -7.09 3.01
C SER A 60 -13.75 -5.99 2.62
N MET A 61 -13.46 -4.72 2.94
CA MET A 61 -14.29 -3.55 2.57
C MET A 61 -14.44 -3.35 1.05
N THR A 62 -13.39 -3.58 0.26
CA THR A 62 -13.44 -3.51 -1.21
C THR A 62 -14.27 -4.66 -1.79
N LYS A 63 -14.29 -5.84 -1.16
CA LYS A 63 -15.23 -6.91 -1.52
C LYS A 63 -16.67 -6.55 -1.13
N TYR A 64 -16.90 -5.87 0.00
CA TYR A 64 -18.23 -5.40 0.41
C TYR A 64 -18.84 -4.34 -0.53
N HIS A 65 -18.02 -3.61 -1.28
CA HIS A 65 -18.49 -2.71 -2.35
C HIS A 65 -18.54 -3.35 -3.74
N ARG A 66 -18.33 -4.66 -3.85
CA ARG A 66 -18.48 -5.41 -5.11
C ARG A 66 -19.47 -6.57 -4.94
N THR A 67 -20.65 -6.21 -4.47
CA THR A 67 -21.87 -7.02 -4.56
C THR A 67 -22.87 -6.14 -5.30
N GLU A 68 -23.47 -6.68 -6.35
CA GLU A 68 -24.23 -6.02 -7.42
C GLU A 68 -23.37 -5.46 -8.57
N GLY A 69 -23.24 -6.25 -9.64
CA GLY A 69 -22.51 -5.91 -10.86
C GLY A 69 -23.17 -4.79 -11.68
N ILE A 70 -23.00 -3.53 -11.26
CA ILE A 70 -23.38 -2.36 -12.05
C ILE A 70 -22.16 -1.43 -12.18
N VAL A 71 -21.56 -1.40 -13.36
CA VAL A 71 -20.71 -0.30 -13.81
C VAL A 71 -21.65 0.77 -14.33
N LEU A 72 -21.91 1.82 -13.55
CA LEU A 72 -22.52 3.04 -14.07
C LEU A 72 -21.39 3.94 -14.55
N GLU A 73 -21.03 3.84 -15.83
CA GLU A 73 -20.40 4.98 -16.50
C GLU A 73 -21.49 6.03 -16.72
N HIS A 74 -21.42 7.13 -15.97
CA HIS A 74 -22.11 8.37 -16.34
C HIS A 74 -21.08 9.26 -17.02
N THR A 75 -21.06 9.21 -18.35
CA THR A 75 -20.53 10.28 -19.20
C THR A 75 -21.67 11.26 -19.45
N ASN A 76 -21.45 12.52 -19.09
CA ASN A 76 -21.97 13.65 -19.84
C ASN A 76 -20.83 14.65 -20.02
#